data_AF-A0A2K1JLS2-F1
#
_entry.id   AF-A0A2K1JLS2-F1
#
_cell.length_a   1.000
_cell.length_b   1.000
_cell.length_c   1.000
_cell.angle_alpha   90.00
_cell.angle_beta   90.00
_cell.angle_gamma   90.00
#
_symmetry.space_group_name_H-M   'P 1'
#
loop_
_entity.id
_entity.type
_entity.pdbx_description
1 polymer ?
#
loop_
_entity_poly.entity_id
_entity_poly.type
_entity_poly.pdbx_seq_one_letter_code
_entity_poly.pdbx_strand_id
1 'polypeptide(L)'
;MFTPPLCCNLKSKAKLDQFVRLLPNEFTDAVRTINAKKLTPLQWEEVLRISRGRRDFLHPCPICLERFGLKKQQVILSCSHAFHKLCLQSFEKFSRIRCCPICRAEPYQKNVHVALSKALCAESPLVVYKQLASSTDHLLGQLGVQDKEIDELFKEIDETVSKTNQDIHDAQQKASQALTHLIVENCVPEVDWQAVITKAEERYDRDCPICIAPMQQGGKPLSWLSCSHMFHRGCISAFEAYNTISERISQSHGRFRSFP
;
A
#
# COMPACT_ATOMS: atom_id res chain seq x y z
N MET A 1 -36.16 32.74 12.48
CA MET A 1 -35.06 33.66 12.10
C MET A 1 -33.77 33.16 12.74
N PHE A 2 -32.96 32.40 12.01
CA PHE A 2 -31.59 32.06 12.39
C PHE A 2 -30.77 31.93 11.09
N THR A 3 -29.79 32.82 10.93
CA THR A 3 -28.90 32.90 9.77
C THR A 3 -27.71 31.93 9.94
N PRO A 4 -27.26 31.21 8.89
CA PRO A 4 -26.08 30.34 8.95
C PRO A 4 -24.75 31.13 8.79
N PRO A 5 -23.60 30.58 9.21
CA PRO A 5 -22.32 31.25 9.14
C PRO A 5 -21.77 31.29 7.71
N LEU A 6 -21.13 32.43 7.40
CA LEU A 6 -20.61 32.84 6.11
C LEU A 6 -19.54 31.86 5.58
N CYS A 7 -19.86 31.17 4.48
CA CYS A 7 -18.87 30.56 3.59
C CYS A 7 -17.91 31.63 3.08
N CYS A 8 -16.61 31.38 3.28
CA CYS A 8 -15.52 32.13 2.69
C CYS A 8 -15.63 32.12 1.16
N ASN A 9 -15.85 33.33 0.63
CA ASN A 9 -15.99 33.62 -0.78
C ASN A 9 -14.64 33.42 -1.49
N LEU A 10 -14.43 32.23 -2.07
CA LEU A 10 -13.37 31.92 -3.02
C LEU A 10 -13.58 32.76 -4.29
N LYS A 11 -13.19 34.03 -4.24
CA LYS A 11 -13.04 34.86 -5.43
C LYS A 11 -11.79 34.39 -6.20
N SER A 12 -12.08 33.62 -7.24
CA SER A 12 -11.31 33.42 -8.47
C SER A 12 -9.81 33.19 -8.36
N LYS A 13 -9.42 31.98 -8.78
CA LYS A 13 -8.06 31.54 -9.19
C LYS A 13 -7.29 32.57 -10.05
N ALA A 14 -8.01 33.46 -10.74
CA ALA A 14 -7.46 34.56 -11.53
C ALA A 14 -6.76 35.67 -10.72
N LYS A 15 -7.15 35.92 -9.46
CA LYS A 15 -6.55 36.98 -8.65
C LYS A 15 -5.24 36.55 -7.98
N LEU A 16 -5.09 35.24 -7.72
CA LEU A 16 -3.83 34.65 -7.26
C LEU A 16 -2.77 34.65 -8.38
N ASP A 17 -3.17 34.31 -9.60
CA ASP A 17 -2.28 34.35 -10.78
C ASP A 17 -1.82 35.76 -11.15
N GLN A 18 -2.63 36.78 -10.86
CA GLN A 18 -2.24 38.19 -11.05
C GLN A 18 -1.25 38.69 -9.98
N PHE A 19 -1.34 38.17 -8.76
CA PHE A 19 -0.44 38.55 -7.66
C PHE A 19 0.94 37.88 -7.80
N VAL A 20 0.99 36.66 -8.33
CA VAL A 20 2.25 35.94 -8.62
C VAL A 20 3.05 36.59 -9.76
N ARG A 21 2.39 37.34 -10.66
CA ARG A 21 3.05 38.04 -11.78
C ARG A 21 3.72 39.37 -11.41
N LEU A 22 3.51 39.87 -10.20
CA LEU A 22 4.05 41.16 -9.73
C LEU A 22 5.18 41.03 -8.70
N LEU A 23 5.59 39.80 -8.37
CA LEU A 23 6.75 39.56 -7.53
C LEU A 23 8.02 39.52 -8.40
N PRO A 24 9.10 40.24 -8.04
CA PRO A 24 10.34 40.24 -8.81
C PRO A 24 10.87 38.83 -9.05
N ASN A 25 11.17 38.52 -10.32
CA ASN A 25 11.56 37.19 -10.83
C ASN A 25 12.78 36.56 -10.14
N GLU A 26 13.53 37.34 -9.36
CA GLU A 26 14.78 36.93 -8.70
C GLU A 26 14.53 35.87 -7.60
N PHE A 27 13.35 35.87 -6.97
CA PHE A 27 13.05 34.96 -5.85
C PHE A 27 12.47 33.61 -6.31
N THR A 28 11.72 33.58 -7.42
CA THR A 28 11.11 32.35 -7.96
C THR A 28 12.09 31.51 -8.79
N ASP A 29 13.08 32.15 -9.42
CA ASP A 29 14.08 31.46 -10.21
C ASP A 29 15.17 30.82 -9.35
N ALA A 30 15.49 31.38 -8.18
CA ALA A 30 16.42 30.76 -7.22
C ALA A 30 15.88 29.42 -6.66
N VAL A 31 14.59 29.36 -6.30
CA VAL A 31 13.94 28.12 -5.79
C VAL A 31 13.83 27.05 -6.88
N ARG A 32 13.59 27.44 -8.14
CA ARG A 32 13.62 26.52 -9.29
C ARG A 32 15.03 26.03 -9.64
N THR A 33 16.04 26.88 -9.48
CA THR A 33 17.43 26.57 -9.83
C THR A 33 18.12 25.68 -8.78
N ILE A 34 17.80 25.82 -7.50
CA ILE A 34 18.31 24.93 -6.43
C ILE A 34 17.83 23.49 -6.63
N ASN A 35 16.64 23.30 -7.20
CA ASN A 35 16.05 21.96 -7.41
C ASN A 35 16.39 21.33 -8.78
N ALA A 36 17.06 22.07 -9.68
CA ALA A 36 17.48 21.58 -11.00
C ALA A 36 18.82 20.82 -10.97
N LYS A 37 19.65 21.06 -9.96
CA LYS A 37 20.94 20.35 -9.82
C LYS A 37 20.68 18.99 -9.20
N LYS A 38 20.95 17.91 -9.95
CA LYS A 38 20.89 16.54 -9.40
C LYS A 38 21.71 16.46 -8.13
N LEU A 39 21.13 15.94 -7.05
CA LEU A 39 21.83 15.75 -5.78
C LEU A 39 23.06 14.87 -6.04
N THR A 40 24.20 15.28 -5.48
CA THR A 40 25.44 14.51 -5.53
C THR A 40 25.34 13.27 -4.63
N PRO A 41 26.22 12.26 -4.80
CA PRO A 41 26.25 11.10 -3.90
C PRO A 41 26.39 11.47 -2.42
N LEU A 42 27.20 12.48 -2.10
CA LEU A 42 27.37 12.97 -0.71
C LEU A 42 26.09 13.59 -0.15
N GLN A 43 25.34 14.33 -0.96
CA GLN A 43 24.05 14.90 -0.55
C GLN A 43 23.01 13.79 -0.31
N TRP A 44 23.05 12.71 -1.09
CA TRP A 44 22.21 11.55 -0.84
C TRP A 44 22.59 10.81 0.44
N GLU A 45 23.87 10.72 0.79
CA GLU A 45 24.28 10.16 2.09
C GLU A 45 23.75 10.99 3.27
N GLU A 46 23.72 12.31 3.13
CA GLU A 46 23.11 13.19 4.13
C GLU A 46 21.60 12.97 4.27
N VAL A 47 20.89 12.87 3.15
CA VAL A 47 19.46 12.53 3.12
C VAL A 47 19.20 11.17 3.78
N LEU A 48 20.08 10.19 3.54
CA LEU A 48 20.05 8.87 4.17
C LEU A 48 20.30 8.96 5.68
N ARG A 49 21.28 9.75 6.11
CA ARG A 49 21.59 9.99 7.53
C ARG A 49 20.38 10.54 8.28
N ILE A 50 19.69 11.52 7.70
CA ILE A 50 18.48 12.11 8.26
C ILE A 50 17.37 11.05 8.41
N SER A 51 17.12 10.26 7.37
CA SER A 51 16.09 9.21 7.39
C SER A 51 16.42 8.08 8.38
N ARG A 52 17.71 7.69 8.47
CA ARG A 52 18.21 6.76 9.50
C ARG A 52 18.01 7.31 10.91
N GLY A 53 18.25 8.60 11.13
CA GLY A 53 18.07 9.26 12.43
C GLY A 53 16.61 9.19 12.91
N ARG A 54 15.64 9.32 12.00
CA ARG A 54 14.22 9.14 12.31
C ARG A 54 13.78 7.68 12.40
N ARG A 55 14.65 6.73 12.02
CA ARG A 55 14.36 5.30 11.92
C ARG A 55 13.17 5.01 10.98
N ASP A 56 13.03 5.78 9.89
CA ASP A 56 11.90 5.67 8.95
C ASP A 56 11.74 4.24 8.39
N PHE A 57 12.83 3.47 8.30
CA PHE A 57 12.84 2.09 7.80
C PHE A 57 12.32 1.04 8.79
N LEU A 58 12.21 1.38 10.08
CA LEU A 58 11.55 0.52 11.07
C LEU A 58 10.03 0.60 10.97
N HIS A 59 9.52 1.72 10.44
CA HIS A 59 8.10 1.90 10.19
C HIS A 59 7.71 1.27 8.85
N PRO A 60 6.48 0.73 8.74
CA PRO A 60 6.00 0.22 7.47
C PRO A 60 5.88 1.33 6.43
N CYS A 61 5.94 0.96 5.15
CA CYS A 61 5.73 1.89 4.05
C CYS A 61 4.37 2.58 4.20
N PRO A 62 4.29 3.93 4.20
CA PRO A 62 3.04 4.65 4.45
C PRO A 62 1.92 4.41 3.41
N ILE A 63 2.27 3.84 2.26
CA ILE A 63 1.31 3.61 1.16
C ILE A 63 0.70 2.21 1.23
N CYS A 64 1.51 1.16 1.49
CA CYS A 64 1.03 -0.22 1.51
C CYS A 64 1.03 -0.86 2.91
N LEU A 65 1.51 -0.14 3.92
CA LEU A 65 1.60 -0.57 5.31
C LEU A 65 2.45 -1.84 5.53
N GLU A 66 3.29 -2.20 4.57
CA GLU A 66 4.24 -3.31 4.70
C GLU A 66 5.63 -2.84 5.10
N ARG A 67 6.36 -3.67 5.86
CA ARG A 67 7.74 -3.40 6.28
C ARG A 67 8.69 -3.30 5.08
N PHE A 68 9.68 -2.44 5.21
CA PHE A 68 10.80 -2.36 4.29
C PHE A 68 11.68 -3.60 4.42
N GLY A 69 11.83 -4.37 3.34
CA GLY A 69 12.64 -5.59 3.31
C GLY A 69 13.52 -5.68 2.07
N LEU A 70 14.38 -6.71 2.02
CA LEU A 70 15.28 -6.95 0.89
C LEU A 70 14.54 -7.37 -0.40
N LYS A 71 13.30 -7.84 -0.28
CA LYS A 71 12.49 -8.32 -1.41
C LYS A 71 11.97 -7.21 -2.31
N LYS A 72 11.62 -6.03 -1.75
CA LYS A 72 11.00 -4.92 -2.48
C LYS A 72 11.98 -3.76 -2.60
N GLN A 73 12.17 -3.24 -3.81
CA GLN A 73 13.03 -2.08 -4.04
C GLN A 73 12.49 -0.87 -3.29
N GLN A 74 13.38 -0.14 -2.64
CA GLN A 74 13.05 1.02 -1.80
C GLN A 74 13.58 2.29 -2.46
N VAL A 75 12.86 3.39 -2.26
CA VAL A 75 13.19 4.69 -2.80
C VAL A 75 13.13 5.71 -1.68
N ILE A 76 14.15 6.57 -1.61
CA ILE A 76 14.19 7.72 -0.72
C ILE A 76 14.08 8.99 -1.56
N LEU A 77 13.29 9.95 -1.09
CA LEU A 77 13.09 11.24 -1.74
C LEU A 77 14.08 12.27 -1.18
N SER A 78 14.32 13.38 -1.90
CA SER A 78 15.15 14.49 -1.41
C SER A 78 14.62 15.13 -0.12
N CYS A 79 13.32 14.98 0.16
CA CYS A 79 12.73 15.35 1.45
C CYS A 79 12.97 14.30 2.57
N SER A 80 13.84 13.33 2.34
CA SER A 80 14.24 12.24 3.26
C SER A 80 13.17 11.20 3.62
N HIS A 81 11.98 11.25 3.02
CA HIS A 81 10.96 10.21 3.20
C HIS A 81 11.19 9.00 2.30
N ALA A 82 10.89 7.81 2.82
CA ALA A 82 11.12 6.53 2.16
C ALA A 82 9.83 5.79 1.80
N PHE A 83 9.83 5.11 0.66
CA PHE A 83 8.70 4.32 0.14
C PHE A 83 9.19 3.10 -0.61
N HIS A 84 8.33 2.11 -0.84
CA HIS A 84 8.61 1.12 -1.89
C HIS A 84 8.55 1.82 -3.25
N LYS A 85 9.49 1.47 -4.13
CA LYS A 85 9.58 2.05 -5.49
C LYS A 85 8.26 1.91 -6.25
N LEU A 86 7.64 0.73 -6.19
CA LEU A 86 6.36 0.47 -6.84
C LEU A 86 5.22 1.27 -6.20
N CYS A 87 5.17 1.37 -4.87
CA CYS A 87 4.13 2.13 -4.17
C CYS A 87 4.19 3.62 -4.53
N LEU A 88 5.39 4.22 -4.54
CA LEU A 88 5.55 5.61 -4.96
C LEU A 88 5.16 5.79 -6.44
N GLN A 89 5.53 4.85 -7.32
CA GLN A 89 5.14 4.90 -8.73
C GLN A 89 3.61 4.84 -8.91
N SER A 90 2.92 3.99 -8.16
CA SER A 90 1.45 3.93 -8.18
C SER A 90 0.82 5.22 -7.68
N PHE A 91 1.36 5.80 -6.60
CA PHE A 91 0.91 7.09 -6.10
C PHE A 91 1.08 8.21 -7.14
N GLU A 92 2.27 8.35 -7.74
CA GLU A 92 2.55 9.36 -8.78
C GLU A 92 1.57 9.25 -9.97
N LYS A 93 1.24 8.01 -10.38
CA LYS A 93 0.28 7.76 -11.46
C LYS A 93 -1.15 8.13 -11.07
N PHE A 94 -1.55 7.84 -9.83
CA PHE A 94 -2.90 8.07 -9.33
C PHE A 94 -3.17 9.56 -9.06
N SER A 95 -2.26 10.22 -8.33
CA SER A 95 -2.41 11.62 -7.92
C SER A 95 -2.23 12.58 -9.09
N ARG A 96 -1.56 12.15 -10.17
CA ARG A 96 -1.11 12.99 -11.31
C ARG A 96 -0.20 14.15 -10.88
N ILE A 97 0.33 14.12 -9.65
CA ILE A 97 1.17 15.15 -9.07
C ILE A 97 2.42 14.48 -8.47
N ARG A 98 3.59 15.08 -8.69
CA ARG A 98 4.87 14.58 -8.16
C ARG A 98 5.22 15.23 -6.83
N CYS A 99 4.38 14.99 -5.81
CA CYS A 99 4.59 15.43 -4.43
C CYS A 99 4.91 14.28 -3.49
N CYS A 100 5.64 14.56 -2.40
CA CYS A 100 5.86 13.55 -1.37
C CYS A 100 4.51 13.19 -0.69
N PRO A 101 4.14 11.89 -0.57
CA PRO A 101 2.91 11.48 0.12
C PRO A 101 2.82 11.91 1.59
N ILE A 102 3.96 12.12 2.26
CA ILE A 102 4.00 12.54 3.67
C ILE A 102 3.97 14.06 3.79
N CYS A 103 4.99 14.75 3.26
CA CYS A 103 5.17 16.18 3.49
C CYS A 103 4.73 17.09 2.34
N ARG A 104 4.21 16.52 1.25
CA ARG A 104 3.75 17.24 0.04
C ARG A 104 4.81 18.14 -0.62
N ALA A 105 6.09 17.97 -0.27
CA ALA A 105 7.18 18.72 -0.87
C ALA A 105 7.25 18.49 -2.38
N GLU A 106 7.37 19.59 -3.13
CA GLU A 106 7.46 19.65 -4.59
C GLU A 106 8.50 20.70 -5.02
N PRO A 107 9.28 20.46 -6.09
CA PRO A 107 9.58 19.15 -6.67
C PRO A 107 10.58 18.36 -5.80
N TYR A 108 10.57 17.03 -5.92
CA TYR A 108 11.56 16.17 -5.27
C TYR A 108 12.41 15.39 -6.28
N GLN A 109 13.64 15.05 -5.87
CA GLN A 109 14.45 14.04 -6.53
C GLN A 109 14.26 12.69 -5.82
N LYS A 110 14.49 11.58 -6.53
CA LYS A 110 14.32 10.23 -5.98
C LYS A 110 15.56 9.38 -6.24
N ASN A 111 15.97 8.61 -5.25
CA ASN A 111 17.09 7.68 -5.34
C ASN A 111 16.66 6.27 -4.93
N VAL A 112 16.93 5.28 -5.79
CA VAL A 112 16.65 3.87 -5.49
C VAL A 112 17.78 3.36 -4.63
N HIS A 113 17.50 3.12 -3.35
CA HIS A 113 18.51 2.72 -2.39
C HIS A 113 18.21 1.33 -1.84
N VAL A 114 19.03 0.35 -2.21
CA VAL A 114 18.86 -1.07 -1.86
C VAL A 114 19.24 -1.35 -0.39
N ALA A 115 20.00 -0.45 0.25
CA ALA A 115 20.61 -0.68 1.56
C ALA A 115 19.97 0.13 2.71
N LEU A 116 18.76 0.65 2.53
CA LEU A 116 18.04 1.32 3.63
C LEU A 116 17.76 0.37 4.81
N SER A 117 17.47 -0.90 4.52
CA SER A 117 17.25 -1.95 5.52
C SER A 117 18.52 -2.67 6.00
N LYS A 118 19.69 -2.47 5.34
CA LYS A 118 20.93 -3.16 5.73
C LYS A 118 21.50 -2.67 7.07
N ALA A 119 21.22 -1.42 7.44
CA ALA A 119 21.74 -0.79 8.66
C ALA A 119 20.97 -1.16 9.94
N LEU A 120 19.83 -1.87 9.85
CA LEU A 120 18.97 -2.19 11.01
C LEU A 120 18.98 -3.68 11.38
N CYS A 121 19.76 -4.52 10.68
CA CYS A 121 19.92 -5.93 11.05
C CYS A 121 20.77 -6.13 12.32
N ALA A 122 21.42 -5.10 12.86
CA ALA A 122 22.19 -5.19 14.10
C ALA A 122 21.35 -4.88 15.36
N GLU A 123 20.21 -4.17 15.25
CA GLU A 123 19.45 -3.66 16.40
C GLU A 123 17.93 -3.89 16.29
N SER A 124 17.48 -4.85 15.48
CA SER A 124 16.07 -5.25 15.48
C SER A 124 15.78 -6.09 16.73
N PRO A 125 14.75 -5.78 17.54
CA PRO A 125 14.35 -6.60 18.69
C PRO A 125 14.17 -8.08 18.34
N LEU A 126 13.77 -8.40 17.09
CA LEU A 126 13.61 -9.78 16.61
C LEU A 126 14.92 -10.58 16.59
N VAL A 127 16.08 -9.93 16.44
CA VAL A 127 17.40 -10.59 16.46
C VAL A 127 17.80 -10.93 17.90
N VAL A 128 17.50 -10.03 18.85
CA VAL A 128 17.73 -10.26 20.29
C VAL A 128 16.86 -11.41 20.80
N TYR A 129 15.58 -11.46 20.42
CA TYR A 129 14.72 -12.61 20.75
C TYR A 129 15.25 -13.93 20.18
N LYS A 130 15.85 -13.91 18.99
CA LYS A 130 16.44 -15.12 18.39
C LYS A 130 17.70 -15.59 19.12
N GLN A 131 18.53 -14.67 19.60
CA GLN A 131 19.73 -14.98 20.37
C GLN A 131 19.41 -15.50 21.77
N LEU A 132 18.41 -14.91 22.42
CA LEU A 132 17.87 -15.38 23.70
C LEU A 132 17.23 -16.75 23.54
N ALA A 133 16.38 -16.96 22.52
CA ALA A 133 15.81 -18.27 22.21
C ALA A 133 16.91 -19.33 22.01
N SER A 134 17.95 -19.04 21.23
CA SER A 134 19.08 -19.96 21.05
C SER A 134 19.85 -20.28 22.33
N SER A 135 19.92 -19.34 23.28
CA SER A 135 20.59 -19.54 24.56
C SER A 135 19.71 -20.35 25.51
N THR A 136 18.40 -20.08 25.51
CA THR A 136 17.39 -20.80 26.27
C THR A 136 17.24 -22.25 25.77
N ASP A 137 17.20 -22.47 24.45
CA ASP A 137 17.15 -23.79 23.82
C ASP A 137 18.38 -24.63 24.17
N HIS A 138 19.57 -24.00 24.24
CA HIS A 138 20.80 -24.67 24.65
C HIS A 138 20.75 -25.12 26.11
N LEU A 139 20.24 -24.27 27.01
CA LEU A 139 20.06 -24.59 28.43
C LEU A 139 18.98 -25.67 28.65
N LEU A 140 17.85 -25.57 27.94
CA LEU A 140 16.78 -26.57 27.98
C LEU A 140 17.24 -27.92 27.44
N GLY A 141 18.04 -27.93 26.36
CA GLY A 141 18.66 -29.14 25.82
C GLY A 141 19.65 -29.80 26.78
N GLN A 142 20.37 -29.02 27.60
CA GLN A 142 21.25 -29.55 28.65
C GLN A 142 20.48 -30.13 29.85
N LEU A 143 19.26 -29.65 30.09
CA LEU A 143 18.38 -30.13 31.17
C LEU A 143 17.59 -31.39 30.79
N GLY A 144 17.74 -31.89 29.55
CA GLY A 144 17.18 -33.17 29.13
C GLY A 144 15.64 -33.22 29.13
N VAL A 145 14.98 -32.06 29.08
CA VAL A 145 13.53 -32.00 28.82
C VAL A 145 13.33 -32.44 27.37
N GLN A 146 13.08 -33.74 27.18
CA GLN A 146 12.83 -34.27 25.84
C GLN A 146 11.39 -33.89 25.46
N ASP A 147 11.26 -32.80 24.71
CA ASP A 147 9.98 -32.33 24.13
C ASP A 147 9.40 -33.28 23.06
N LYS A 148 9.83 -34.55 23.00
CA LYS A 148 9.39 -35.53 22.00
C LYS A 148 7.87 -35.76 22.04
N GLU A 149 7.28 -35.77 23.24
CA GLU A 149 5.83 -35.93 23.39
C GLU A 149 5.06 -34.69 22.88
N ILE A 150 5.64 -33.50 23.05
CA ILE A 150 5.06 -32.24 22.58
C ILE A 150 5.24 -32.10 21.06
N ASP A 151 6.40 -32.47 20.53
CA ASP A 151 6.70 -32.49 19.10
C ASP A 151 5.84 -33.51 18.35
N GLU A 152 5.62 -34.70 18.92
CA GLU A 152 4.71 -35.71 18.37
C GLU A 152 3.26 -35.21 18.38
N LEU A 153 2.82 -34.55 19.45
CA LEU A 153 1.49 -33.95 19.52
C LEU A 153 1.32 -32.79 18.52
N PHE A 154 2.32 -31.92 18.37
CA PHE A 154 2.27 -30.85 17.38
C PHE A 154 2.23 -31.40 15.96
N LYS A 155 2.97 -32.47 15.69
CA LYS A 155 2.90 -33.18 14.41
C LYS A 155 1.51 -33.76 14.15
N GLU A 156 0.88 -34.37 15.15
CA GLU A 156 -0.49 -34.90 15.03
C GLU A 156 -1.52 -33.78 14.78
N ILE A 157 -1.37 -32.62 15.44
CA ILE A 157 -2.21 -31.44 15.23
C ILE A 157 -2.02 -30.90 13.81
N ASP A 158 -0.78 -30.73 13.36
CA ASP A 158 -0.47 -30.22 12.03
C ASP A 158 -1.01 -31.15 10.93
N GLU A 159 -0.88 -32.46 11.10
CA GLU A 159 -1.44 -33.46 10.19
C GLU A 159 -2.98 -33.39 10.16
N THR A 160 -3.62 -33.26 11.31
CA THR A 160 -5.08 -33.14 11.43
C THR A 160 -5.60 -31.85 10.79
N VAL A 161 -4.95 -30.73 11.04
CA VAL A 161 -5.31 -29.42 10.46
C VAL A 161 -5.08 -29.43 8.96
N SER A 162 -3.96 -29.99 8.48
CA SER A 162 -3.65 -30.12 7.06
C SER A 162 -4.73 -30.93 6.33
N LYS A 163 -5.11 -32.08 6.90
CA LYS A 163 -6.18 -32.93 6.36
C LYS A 163 -7.52 -32.20 6.34
N THR A 164 -7.88 -31.54 7.45
CA THR A 164 -9.14 -30.78 7.55
C THR A 164 -9.18 -29.64 6.54
N ASN A 165 -8.08 -28.90 6.36
CA ASN A 165 -7.98 -27.84 5.36
C ASN A 165 -8.09 -28.38 3.93
N GLN A 166 -7.48 -29.53 3.65
CA GLN A 166 -7.61 -30.18 2.35
C GLN A 166 -9.07 -30.61 2.10
N ASP A 167 -9.73 -31.21 3.08
CA ASP A 167 -11.13 -31.63 2.97
C ASP A 167 -12.07 -30.42 2.77
N ILE A 168 -11.83 -29.31 3.48
CA ILE A 168 -12.55 -28.05 3.30
C ILE A 168 -12.30 -27.48 1.90
N HIS A 169 -11.05 -27.46 1.44
CA HIS A 169 -10.70 -26.95 0.11
C HIS A 169 -11.35 -27.81 -0.98
N ASP A 170 -11.31 -29.13 -0.85
CA ASP A 170 -11.94 -30.05 -1.79
C ASP A 170 -13.46 -29.93 -1.79
N ALA A 171 -14.09 -29.73 -0.62
CA ALA A 171 -15.51 -29.47 -0.49
C ALA A 171 -15.90 -28.12 -1.11
N GLN A 172 -15.12 -27.07 -0.88
CA GLN A 172 -15.30 -25.75 -1.50
C GLN A 172 -15.09 -25.80 -3.01
N GLN A 173 -14.11 -26.56 -3.49
CA GLN A 173 -13.84 -26.72 -4.92
C GLN A 173 -14.95 -27.52 -5.60
N LYS A 174 -15.43 -28.61 -4.99
CA LYS A 174 -16.59 -29.37 -5.49
C LYS A 174 -17.86 -28.53 -5.48
N ALA A 175 -18.11 -27.76 -4.43
CA ALA A 175 -19.23 -26.84 -4.36
C ALA A 175 -19.12 -25.74 -5.42
N SER A 176 -17.93 -25.17 -5.64
CA SER A 176 -17.65 -24.17 -6.66
C SER A 176 -17.80 -24.74 -8.08
N GLN A 177 -17.34 -25.96 -8.33
CA GLN A 177 -17.52 -26.66 -9.61
C GLN A 177 -18.98 -27.01 -9.87
N ALA A 178 -19.72 -27.46 -8.85
CA ALA A 178 -21.16 -27.68 -8.95
C ALA A 178 -21.92 -26.38 -9.22
N LEU A 179 -21.53 -25.28 -8.56
CA LEU A 179 -22.07 -23.94 -8.80
C LEU A 179 -21.72 -23.46 -10.22
N THR A 180 -20.51 -23.73 -10.70
CA THR A 180 -20.05 -23.38 -12.05
C THR A 180 -20.86 -24.15 -13.10
N HIS A 181 -21.16 -25.44 -12.88
CA HIS A 181 -22.02 -26.22 -13.77
C HIS A 181 -23.48 -25.70 -13.78
N LEU A 182 -24.00 -25.24 -12.65
CA LEU A 182 -25.32 -24.60 -12.55
C LEU A 182 -25.36 -23.19 -13.18
N ILE A 183 -24.22 -22.48 -13.22
CA ILE A 183 -24.08 -21.15 -13.85
C ILE A 183 -23.88 -21.27 -15.37
N VAL A 184 -23.39 -22.40 -15.88
CA VAL A 184 -23.23 -22.61 -17.34
C VAL A 184 -24.58 -22.88 -18.03
N GLU A 185 -25.59 -23.38 -17.32
CA GLU A 185 -26.95 -23.54 -17.87
C GLU A 185 -27.91 -22.37 -17.59
N ASN A 186 -27.55 -21.45 -16.68
CA ASN A 186 -28.32 -20.24 -16.43
C ASN A 186 -27.53 -19.00 -16.86
N CYS A 187 -27.94 -18.44 -18.00
CA CYS A 187 -27.54 -17.12 -18.48
C CYS A 187 -27.40 -16.14 -17.30
N VAL A 188 -26.24 -15.49 -17.19
CA VAL A 188 -26.02 -14.37 -16.27
C VAL A 188 -27.24 -13.44 -16.40
N PRO A 189 -28.07 -13.28 -15.35
CA PRO A 189 -29.23 -12.42 -15.45
C PRO A 189 -28.75 -11.04 -15.89
N GLU A 190 -29.39 -10.50 -16.93
CA GLU A 190 -29.10 -9.17 -17.43
C GLU A 190 -29.13 -8.20 -16.24
N VAL A 191 -27.97 -7.62 -15.92
CA VAL A 191 -27.83 -6.75 -14.76
C VAL A 191 -28.68 -5.50 -15.03
N ASP A 192 -29.76 -5.33 -14.26
CA ASP A 192 -30.56 -4.11 -14.28
C ASP A 192 -29.76 -2.95 -13.70
N TRP A 193 -29.06 -2.25 -14.58
CA TRP A 193 -28.26 -1.09 -14.21
C TRP A 193 -29.10 0.05 -13.64
N GLN A 194 -30.39 0.15 -13.99
CA GLN A 194 -31.27 1.17 -13.46
C GLN A 194 -31.55 0.92 -11.97
N ALA A 195 -31.81 -0.33 -11.58
CA ALA A 195 -31.96 -0.74 -10.19
C ALA A 195 -30.64 -0.59 -9.41
N VAL A 196 -29.50 -0.92 -10.02
CA VAL A 196 -28.17 -0.76 -9.40
C VAL A 196 -27.87 0.71 -9.09
N ILE A 197 -28.16 1.62 -10.03
CA ILE A 197 -27.99 3.07 -9.86
C ILE A 197 -28.92 3.60 -8.77
N THR A 198 -30.20 3.25 -8.83
CA THR A 198 -31.20 3.69 -7.83
C THR A 198 -30.76 3.31 -6.41
N LYS A 199 -30.35 2.05 -6.21
CA LYS A 199 -29.87 1.55 -4.92
C LYS A 199 -28.56 2.22 -4.46
N ALA A 200 -27.70 2.63 -5.39
CA ALA A 200 -26.49 3.38 -5.07
C ALA A 200 -26.81 4.82 -4.62
N GLU A 201 -27.82 5.45 -5.22
CA GLU A 201 -28.28 6.79 -4.83
C GLU A 201 -28.96 6.80 -3.45
N GLU A 202 -29.76 5.78 -3.14
CA GLU A 202 -30.39 5.59 -1.82
C GLU A 202 -29.36 5.46 -0.69
N ARG A 203 -28.22 4.82 -0.95
CA ARG A 203 -27.14 4.65 0.04
C ARG A 203 -26.42 5.95 0.37
N TYR A 204 -26.64 7.01 -0.42
CA TYR A 204 -26.10 8.34 -0.19
C TYR A 204 -24.56 8.37 -0.01
N ASP A 205 -23.83 7.45 -0.65
CA ASP A 205 -22.36 7.46 -0.62
C ASP A 205 -21.86 8.68 -1.40
N ARG A 206 -21.49 9.73 -0.66
CA ARG A 206 -21.02 11.01 -1.23
C ARG A 206 -19.54 11.02 -1.54
N ASP A 207 -18.78 10.09 -0.96
CA ASP A 207 -17.33 10.03 -1.08
C ASP A 207 -16.86 8.72 -1.70
N CYS A 208 -15.75 8.78 -2.45
CA CYS A 208 -15.11 7.60 -2.99
C CYS A 208 -14.56 6.73 -1.85
N PRO A 209 -14.91 5.44 -1.72
CA PRO A 209 -14.33 4.62 -0.66
C PRO A 209 -12.81 4.39 -0.80
N ILE A 210 -12.26 4.56 -2.00
CA ILE A 210 -10.83 4.36 -2.28
C ILE A 210 -10.00 5.61 -1.95
N CYS A 211 -10.49 6.80 -2.33
CA CYS A 211 -9.72 8.04 -2.20
C CYS A 211 -10.34 9.09 -1.26
N ILE A 212 -11.52 8.80 -0.70
CA ILE A 212 -12.27 9.60 0.28
C ILE A 212 -12.67 10.99 -0.29
N ALA A 213 -12.46 11.24 -1.58
CA ALA A 213 -12.86 12.47 -2.24
C ALA A 213 -14.32 12.41 -2.70
N PRO A 214 -15.04 13.56 -2.75
CA PRO A 214 -16.44 13.57 -3.14
C PRO A 214 -16.67 13.02 -4.56
N MET A 215 -17.72 12.23 -4.73
CA MET A 215 -18.07 11.58 -5.99
C MET A 215 -18.41 12.61 -7.08
N GLN A 216 -19.05 13.71 -6.70
CA GLN A 216 -19.55 14.73 -7.63
C GLN A 216 -18.62 15.94 -7.81
N GLN A 217 -17.45 16.00 -7.15
CA GLN A 217 -16.50 17.11 -7.33
C GLN A 217 -15.51 16.85 -8.46
N GLY A 218 -15.49 17.76 -9.45
CA GLY A 218 -14.42 17.87 -10.44
C GLY A 218 -14.59 17.07 -11.73
N GLY A 219 -15.81 16.66 -12.10
CA GLY A 219 -16.10 16.06 -13.41
C GLY A 219 -15.39 14.73 -13.69
N LYS A 220 -14.95 14.02 -12.63
CA LYS A 220 -14.26 12.74 -12.78
C LYS A 220 -15.27 11.66 -13.20
N PRO A 221 -14.94 10.79 -14.16
CA PRO A 221 -15.81 9.69 -14.56
C PRO A 221 -16.04 8.73 -13.38
N LEU A 222 -17.28 8.27 -13.23
CA LEU A 222 -17.71 7.35 -12.19
C LEU A 222 -17.90 5.93 -12.75
N SER A 223 -17.81 4.95 -11.85
CA SER A 223 -18.03 3.53 -12.14
C SER A 223 -18.91 2.92 -11.05
N TRP A 224 -19.94 2.21 -11.48
CA TRP A 224 -20.83 1.42 -10.62
C TRP A 224 -20.50 -0.05 -10.78
N LEU A 225 -20.45 -0.76 -9.66
CA LEU A 225 -20.33 -2.22 -9.64
C LEU A 225 -21.71 -2.85 -9.48
N SER A 226 -21.86 -4.11 -9.85
CA SER A 226 -23.12 -4.87 -9.69
C SER A 226 -23.61 -4.94 -8.24
N CYS A 227 -22.74 -4.68 -7.27
CA CYS A 227 -23.08 -4.56 -5.85
C CYS A 227 -23.57 -3.17 -5.40
N SER A 228 -23.92 -2.28 -6.34
CA SER A 228 -24.42 -0.91 -6.08
C SER A 228 -23.44 0.00 -5.33
N HIS A 229 -22.13 -0.25 -5.45
CA HIS A 229 -21.10 0.65 -4.94
C HIS A 229 -20.57 1.55 -6.06
N MET A 230 -20.27 2.79 -5.71
CA MET A 230 -19.83 3.83 -6.64
C MET A 230 -18.38 4.25 -6.36
N PHE A 231 -17.59 4.40 -7.42
CA PHE A 231 -16.17 4.80 -7.34
C PHE A 231 -15.83 5.78 -8.46
N HIS A 232 -14.77 6.59 -8.31
CA HIS A 232 -14.17 7.21 -9.49
C HIS A 232 -13.56 6.10 -10.35
N ARG A 233 -13.79 6.14 -11.66
CA ARG A 233 -13.27 5.17 -12.63
C ARG A 233 -11.75 4.97 -12.49
N GLY A 234 -11.02 6.07 -12.28
CA GLY A 234 -9.57 6.00 -12.07
C GLY A 234 -9.15 5.32 -10.76
N CYS A 235 -9.98 5.39 -9.72
CA CYS A 235 -9.72 4.73 -8.44
C CYS A 235 -9.92 3.22 -8.56
N ILE A 236 -11.06 2.79 -9.10
CA ILE A 236 -11.36 1.36 -9.21
C ILE A 236 -10.39 0.65 -10.17
N SER A 237 -10.04 1.27 -11.30
CA SER A 237 -9.02 0.70 -12.21
C SER A 237 -7.63 0.59 -11.55
N ALA A 238 -7.26 1.52 -10.67
CA ALA A 238 -6.00 1.43 -9.94
C ALA A 238 -6.02 0.30 -8.89
N PHE A 239 -7.16 0.11 -8.22
CA PHE A 239 -7.37 -0.96 -7.26
C PHE A 239 -7.30 -2.34 -7.93
N GLU A 240 -8.00 -2.53 -9.05
CA GLU A 240 -7.95 -3.76 -9.85
C GLU A 240 -6.52 -4.08 -10.30
N ALA A 241 -5.79 -3.08 -10.81
CA ALA A 241 -4.41 -3.25 -11.22
C ALA A 241 -3.48 -3.65 -10.06
N TYR A 242 -3.71 -3.11 -8.85
CA TYR A 242 -2.96 -3.52 -7.66
C TYR A 242 -3.23 -4.99 -7.31
N ASN A 243 -4.48 -5.42 -7.32
CA ASN A 243 -4.85 -6.80 -6.98
C ASN A 243 -4.26 -7.82 -7.96
N THR A 244 -4.28 -7.53 -9.27
CA THR A 244 -3.62 -8.40 -10.26
C THR A 244 -2.10 -8.50 -10.04
N ILE A 245 -1.46 -7.41 -9.59
CA ILE A 245 -0.03 -7.44 -9.24
C ILE A 245 0.20 -8.23 -7.94
N SER A 246 -0.67 -8.07 -6.95
CA SER A 246 -0.61 -8.81 -5.67
C SER A 246 -0.73 -10.32 -5.90
N GLU A 247 -1.67 -10.76 -6.74
CA GLU A 247 -1.87 -12.17 -7.09
C GLU A 247 -0.63 -12.77 -7.80
N ARG A 248 0.00 -12.03 -8.71
CA ARG A 248 1.26 -12.47 -9.36
C ARG A 248 2.41 -12.61 -8.36
N ILE A 249 2.46 -11.73 -7.35
CA ILE A 249 3.45 -11.83 -6.26
C ILE A 249 3.18 -13.07 -5.40
N SER A 250 1.92 -13.32 -5.03
CA SER A 250 1.52 -14.51 -4.26
C SER A 250 1.81 -15.83 -5.02
N GLN A 251 1.52 -15.89 -6.32
CA GLN A 251 1.80 -17.06 -7.17
C GLN A 251 3.30 -17.32 -7.34
N SER A 252 4.13 -16.26 -7.34
CA SER A 252 5.59 -16.42 -7.39
C SER A 252 6.20 -16.95 -6.08
N HIS A 253 5.46 -16.95 -4.98
CA HIS A 253 5.90 -17.38 -3.66
C HIS A 253 5.38 -18.78 -3.25
N GLY A 254 4.54 -19.43 -4.08
CA GLY A 254 4.07 -20.81 -3.89
C GLY A 254 5.07 -21.91 -4.32
N ARG A 255 6.35 -21.58 -4.51
CA ARG A 255 7.38 -22.54 -4.94
C ARG A 255 8.59 -22.54 -4.01
N PHE A 256 8.37 -22.60 -2.70
CA PHE A 256 9.42 -23.11 -1.81
C PHE A 256 9.39 -24.64 -1.89
N ARG A 257 10.20 -25.15 -2.82
CA ARG A 257 10.64 -26.55 -2.78
C ARG A 257 11.40 -26.74 -1.46
N SER A 258 10.90 -27.66 -0.65
CA SER A 258 11.71 -28.37 0.34
C SER A 258 12.97 -28.88 -0.36
N PHE A 259 14.12 -28.51 0.16
CA PHE A 259 15.40 -29.13 -0.17
C PHE A 259 16.15 -29.39 1.15
N PRO A 260 17.01 -30.43 1.13
CA PRO A 260 17.04 -31.51 2.12
C PRO A 260 17.76 -31.16 3.42
#